data_AF-A0A534UCY8-F1
#
_entry.id   AF-A0A534UCY8-F1
#
_cell.length_a   1.000
_cell.length_b   1.000
_cell.length_c   1.000
_cell.angle_alpha   90.00
_cell.angle_beta   90.00
_cell.angle_gamma   90.00
#
_symmetry.space_group_name_H-M   'P 1'
#
loop_
_entity.id
_entity.type
_entity.pdbx_description
1 polymer ?
#
loop_
_entity_poly.entity_id
_entity_poly.type
_entity_poly.pdbx_seq_one_letter_code
_entity_poly.pdbx_strand_id
1 'polypeptide(L)'
;MLPSDLLKWFFILFVLAPAAAAIPAFKGPPPIRQIARWVLLGAWLAHAAATLACLRYAVAKPSSGIGNGVFFLVAIPVAFFAVLCFGIWRAARRHEYVQSLPPDLRRVEELADIERGLEAATKSLAQSERRLDGWFLSSEESARLRDDVDMLRHTIRTLEQERAKRITSPGSA
;
A
#
# COMPACT_ATOMS: atom_id res chain seq x y z
N MET A 1 5.83 -26.60 22.53
CA MET A 1 6.11 -26.11 21.16
C MET A 1 7.57 -25.75 21.08
N LEU A 2 8.26 -26.20 20.03
CA LEU A 2 9.64 -25.78 19.82
C LEU A 2 9.65 -24.32 19.36
N PRO A 3 10.69 -23.52 19.68
CA PRO A 3 10.81 -22.13 19.21
C PRO A 3 10.68 -21.99 17.68
N SER A 4 11.12 -23.02 16.94
CA SER A 4 10.97 -23.13 15.48
C SER A 4 9.53 -23.21 15.02
N ASP A 5 8.66 -23.90 15.76
CA ASP A 5 7.25 -24.06 15.40
C ASP A 5 6.51 -22.73 15.56
N LEU A 6 6.80 -22.00 16.65
CA LEU A 6 6.25 -20.66 16.89
C LEU A 6 6.63 -19.68 15.77
N LEU A 7 7.91 -19.68 15.37
CA LEU A 7 8.38 -18.82 14.27
C LEU A 7 7.68 -19.18 12.94
N LYS A 8 7.52 -20.47 12.66
CA LYS A 8 6.84 -20.96 11.47
C LYS A 8 5.37 -20.55 11.44
N TRP A 9 4.65 -20.74 12.55
CA TRP A 9 3.25 -20.32 12.67
C TRP A 9 3.10 -18.81 12.55
N PHE A 10 4.01 -18.04 13.15
CA PHE A 10 4.04 -16.59 12.99
C PHE A 10 4.18 -16.20 11.51
N PHE A 11 5.16 -16.76 10.81
CA PHE A 11 5.38 -16.47 9.40
C PHE A 11 4.15 -16.83 8.54
N ILE A 12 3.53 -17.98 8.79
CA ILE A 12 2.33 -18.41 8.05
C ILE A 12 1.17 -17.44 8.30
N LEU A 13 0.87 -17.11 9.56
CA LEU A 13 -0.33 -16.34 9.92
C LEU A 13 -0.20 -14.85 9.61
N PHE A 14 1.01 -14.30 9.69
CA PHE A 14 1.24 -12.85 9.61
C PHE A 14 1.95 -12.41 8.33
N VAL A 15 2.57 -13.32 7.58
CA VAL A 15 3.20 -12.98 6.29
C VAL A 15 2.49 -13.67 5.13
N LEU A 16 2.40 -15.00 5.17
CA LEU A 16 1.86 -15.77 4.05
C LEU A 16 0.35 -15.60 3.88
N ALA A 17 -0.42 -15.72 4.97
CA ALA A 17 -1.88 -15.62 4.93
C ALA A 17 -2.36 -14.22 4.51
N PRO A 18 -1.79 -13.10 4.99
CA PRO A 18 -2.16 -11.77 4.52
C PRO A 18 -1.79 -11.53 3.05
N ALA A 19 -0.62 -12.01 2.61
CA ALA A 19 -0.23 -11.96 1.21
C ALA A 19 -1.21 -12.73 0.31
N ALA A 20 -1.58 -13.95 0.72
CA ALA A 20 -2.58 -14.76 0.02
C ALA A 20 -3.98 -14.13 0.06
N ALA A 21 -4.33 -13.40 1.13
CA ALA A 21 -5.60 -12.71 1.30
C ALA A 21 -5.71 -11.41 0.48
N ALA A 22 -4.60 -10.83 0.04
CA ALA A 22 -4.59 -9.55 -0.68
C ALA A 22 -5.42 -9.61 -1.97
N ILE A 23 -5.27 -10.67 -2.77
CA ILE A 23 -6.01 -10.85 -4.04
C ILE A 23 -7.50 -11.14 -3.81
N PRO A 24 -7.89 -12.16 -3.02
CA PRO A 24 -9.30 -12.50 -2.82
C PRO A 24 -10.08 -11.39 -2.11
N ALA A 25 -9.44 -10.47 -1.39
CA ALA A 25 -10.09 -9.30 -0.79
C ALA A 25 -10.76 -8.38 -1.82
N PHE A 26 -10.29 -8.37 -3.08
CA PHE A 26 -10.88 -7.62 -4.18
C PHE A 26 -11.75 -8.48 -5.09
N LYS A 27 -11.25 -9.67 -5.48
CA LYS A 27 -11.82 -10.48 -6.56
C LYS A 27 -12.51 -11.77 -6.13
N GLY A 28 -12.47 -12.13 -4.84
CA GLY A 28 -13.08 -13.37 -4.36
C GLY A 28 -14.62 -13.34 -4.43
N PRO A 29 -15.27 -14.51 -4.29
CA PRO A 29 -16.72 -14.56 -4.06
C PRO A 29 -17.08 -13.88 -2.73
N PRO A 30 -18.33 -13.42 -2.53
CA PRO A 30 -18.73 -12.61 -1.38
C PRO A 30 -18.26 -13.11 0.00
N PRO A 31 -18.43 -14.39 0.38
CA PRO A 31 -17.97 -14.87 1.69
C PRO A 31 -16.44 -14.86 1.81
N ILE A 32 -15.73 -15.22 0.74
CA ILE A 32 -14.25 -15.27 0.73
C ILE A 32 -13.65 -13.86 0.79
N ARG A 33 -14.26 -12.87 0.11
CA ARG A 33 -13.84 -11.45 0.23
C ARG A 33 -13.89 -10.96 1.66
N GLN A 34 -14.99 -11.26 2.36
CA GLN A 34 -15.17 -10.81 3.73
C GLN A 34 -14.13 -11.45 4.66
N ILE A 35 -13.91 -12.76 4.53
CA ILE A 35 -12.88 -13.48 5.28
C ILE A 35 -11.49 -12.90 5.00
N ALA A 36 -11.13 -12.70 3.73
CA ALA A 36 -9.84 -12.14 3.33
C ALA A 36 -9.59 -10.75 3.94
N ARG A 37 -10.63 -9.89 4.00
CA ARG A 37 -10.52 -8.59 4.67
C ARG A 37 -10.36 -8.71 6.18
N TRP A 38 -11.04 -9.63 6.83
CA TRP A 38 -10.81 -9.89 8.26
C TRP A 38 -9.39 -10.38 8.54
N VAL A 39 -8.84 -11.24 7.67
CA VAL A 39 -7.44 -11.68 7.75
C VAL A 39 -6.48 -10.49 7.63
N LEU A 40 -6.67 -9.62 6.64
CA LEU A 40 -5.85 -8.41 6.46
C LEU A 40 -5.96 -7.44 7.65
N LEU A 41 -7.17 -7.25 8.19
CA LEU A 41 -7.40 -6.42 9.36
C LEU A 41 -6.70 -6.99 10.60
N GLY A 42 -6.87 -8.30 10.84
CA GLY A 42 -6.24 -8.99 11.96
C GLY A 42 -4.71 -8.93 11.88
N ALA A 43 -4.17 -9.13 10.68
CA ALA A 43 -2.73 -8.99 10.45
C ALA A 43 -2.25 -7.56 10.71
N TRP A 44 -2.94 -6.54 10.21
CA TRP A 44 -2.61 -5.16 10.52
C TRP A 44 -2.56 -4.89 12.03
N LEU A 45 -3.62 -5.28 12.76
CA LEU A 45 -3.70 -5.08 14.21
C LEU A 45 -2.55 -5.79 14.94
N ALA A 46 -2.22 -7.01 14.54
CA ALA A 46 -1.13 -7.77 15.13
C ALA A 46 0.24 -7.12 14.89
N HIS A 47 0.53 -6.68 13.66
CA HIS A 47 1.79 -5.98 13.38
C HIS A 47 1.85 -4.61 14.06
N ALA A 48 0.74 -3.88 14.14
CA ALA A 48 0.69 -2.61 14.86
C ALA A 48 0.98 -2.80 16.36
N ALA A 49 0.34 -3.79 16.99
CA ALA A 49 0.58 -4.15 18.38
C ALA A 49 2.04 -4.58 18.62
N ALA A 50 2.58 -5.43 17.74
CA ALA A 50 3.98 -5.86 17.80
C ALA A 50 4.95 -4.69 17.65
N THR A 51 4.67 -3.76 16.72
CA THR A 51 5.46 -2.54 16.54
C THR A 51 5.49 -1.71 17.82
N LEU A 52 4.32 -1.46 18.43
CA LEU A 52 4.23 -0.71 19.69
C LEU A 52 4.98 -1.40 20.83
N ALA A 53 4.91 -2.73 20.93
CA ALA A 53 5.66 -3.51 21.91
C ALA A 53 7.17 -3.39 21.69
N CYS A 54 7.64 -3.51 20.44
CA CYS A 54 9.05 -3.36 20.08
C CYS A 54 9.56 -1.93 20.34
N LEU A 55 8.77 -0.90 20.03
CA LEU A 55 9.10 0.50 20.33
C LEU A 55 9.24 0.73 21.83
N ARG A 56 8.28 0.23 22.62
CA ARG A 56 8.33 0.32 24.09
C ARG A 56 9.58 -0.36 24.64
N TYR A 57 9.93 -1.53 24.12
CA TYR A 57 11.14 -2.26 24.52
C TYR A 57 12.42 -1.50 24.15
N ALA A 58 12.48 -0.97 22.92
CA ALA A 58 13.61 -0.19 22.44
C ALA A 58 13.87 1.06 23.31
N VAL A 59 12.80 1.78 23.67
CA VAL A 59 12.87 2.98 24.52
C VAL A 59 13.22 2.64 25.97
N ALA A 60 12.82 1.47 26.49
CA ALA A 60 13.11 1.06 27.85
C ALA A 60 14.58 0.62 28.05
N LYS A 61 15.29 0.24 26.98
CA LYS A 61 16.72 -0.15 27.03
C LYS A 61 17.56 0.55 25.93
N PRO A 62 17.70 1.87 25.97
CA PRO A 62 18.41 2.61 24.93
C PRO A 62 19.94 2.47 25.05
N SER A 63 20.48 2.28 26.26
CA SER A 63 21.92 2.33 26.54
C SER A 63 22.70 1.05 26.22
N SER A 64 22.04 -0.07 25.93
CA SER A 64 22.72 -1.36 25.75
C SER A 64 23.00 -1.73 24.28
N GLY A 65 22.70 -0.85 23.32
CA GLY A 65 22.77 -1.13 21.87
C GLY A 65 21.70 -2.10 21.36
N ILE A 66 21.23 -3.01 22.21
CA ILE A 66 20.15 -3.97 21.95
C ILE A 66 18.83 -3.26 21.60
N GLY A 67 18.48 -2.18 22.31
CA GLY A 67 17.28 -1.40 22.01
C GLY A 67 17.31 -0.80 20.60
N ASN A 68 18.49 -0.35 20.16
CA ASN A 68 18.70 0.18 18.80
C ASN A 68 18.55 -0.94 17.74
N GLY A 69 19.09 -2.13 18.02
CA GLY A 69 18.89 -3.31 17.18
C GLY A 69 17.42 -3.71 17.04
N VAL A 70 16.66 -3.74 18.14
CA VAL A 70 15.22 -4.03 18.11
C VAL A 70 14.45 -2.98 17.32
N PHE A 71 14.83 -1.70 17.44
CA PHE A 71 14.20 -0.63 16.68
C PHE A 71 14.43 -0.79 15.17
N PHE A 72 15.69 -0.87 14.73
CA PHE A 72 16.05 -0.88 13.31
C PHE A 72 15.74 -2.21 12.62
N LEU A 73 16.01 -3.34 13.27
CA LEU A 73 15.89 -4.66 12.64
C LEU A 73 14.52 -5.29 12.81
N VAL A 74 13.71 -4.84 13.77
CA VAL A 74 12.42 -5.47 14.08
C VAL A 74 11.27 -4.47 14.00
N ALA A 75 11.30 -3.37 14.75
CA ALA A 75 10.18 -2.44 14.81
C ALA A 75 9.88 -1.80 13.44
N ILE A 76 10.91 -1.34 12.72
CA ILE A 76 10.74 -0.71 11.40
C ILE A 76 10.14 -1.70 10.36
N PRO A 77 10.71 -2.91 10.14
CA PRO A 77 10.12 -3.87 9.22
C PRO A 77 8.68 -4.27 9.60
N VAL A 78 8.42 -4.51 10.88
CA VAL A 78 7.07 -4.88 11.35
C VAL A 78 6.08 -3.74 11.13
N ALA A 79 6.49 -2.48 11.35
CA ALA A 79 5.69 -1.30 11.06
C ALA A 79 5.36 -1.19 9.57
N PHE A 80 6.33 -1.46 8.71
CA PHE A 80 6.12 -1.47 7.26
C PHE A 80 5.05 -2.49 6.86
N PHE A 81 5.12 -3.72 7.38
CA PHE A 81 4.09 -4.74 7.15
C PHE A 81 2.72 -4.31 7.69
N ALA A 82 2.66 -3.63 8.83
CA ALA A 82 1.42 -3.07 9.37
C ALA A 82 0.79 -2.07 8.39
N VAL A 83 1.58 -1.13 7.88
CA VAL A 83 1.12 -0.11 6.91
C VAL A 83 0.65 -0.77 5.62
N LEU A 84 1.39 -1.78 5.12
CA LEU A 84 1.05 -2.51 3.91
C LEU A 84 -0.29 -3.25 4.06
N CYS A 85 -0.46 -4.03 5.14
CA CYS A 85 -1.71 -4.75 5.41
C CYS A 85 -2.90 -3.79 5.56
N PHE A 86 -2.71 -2.67 6.28
CA PHE A 86 -3.73 -1.63 6.42
C PHE A 86 -4.11 -1.00 5.08
N GLY A 87 -3.11 -0.66 4.26
CA GLY A 87 -3.33 -0.08 2.93
C GLY A 87 -4.17 -0.98 2.04
N ILE A 88 -3.82 -2.27 1.98
CA ILE A 88 -4.57 -3.26 1.19
C ILE A 88 -5.98 -3.43 1.75
N TRP A 89 -6.14 -3.59 3.07
CA TRP A 89 -7.46 -3.72 3.70
C TRP A 89 -8.35 -2.51 3.42
N ARG A 90 -7.82 -1.29 3.60
CA ARG A 90 -8.54 -0.03 3.35
C ARG A 90 -8.94 0.09 1.89
N ALA A 91 -8.03 -0.23 0.96
CA ALA A 91 -8.32 -0.24 -0.46
C ALA A 91 -9.42 -1.26 -0.82
N ALA A 92 -9.36 -2.46 -0.25
CA ALA A 92 -10.37 -3.50 -0.49
C ALA A 92 -11.77 -3.11 0.03
N ARG A 93 -11.83 -2.45 1.19
CA ARG A 93 -13.09 -1.91 1.74
C ARG A 93 -13.67 -0.78 0.90
N ARG A 94 -12.80 0.12 0.42
CA ARG A 94 -13.22 1.20 -0.47
C ARG A 94 -13.73 0.67 -1.81
N HIS A 95 -13.04 -0.30 -2.39
CA HIS A 95 -13.46 -0.94 -3.63
C HIS A 95 -14.86 -1.57 -3.51
N GLU A 96 -15.16 -2.24 -2.39
CA GLU A 96 -16.52 -2.73 -2.12
C GLU A 96 -17.55 -1.61 -2.01
N TYR A 97 -17.22 -0.53 -1.30
CA TYR A 97 -18.10 0.61 -1.18
C TYR A 97 -18.45 1.20 -2.56
N VAL A 98 -17.45 1.44 -3.40
CA VAL A 98 -17.63 1.93 -4.77
C VAL A 98 -18.48 0.96 -5.61
N GLN A 99 -18.27 -0.35 -5.46
CA GLN A 99 -19.09 -1.36 -6.13
C GLN A 99 -20.53 -1.48 -5.60
N SER A 100 -20.81 -1.05 -4.37
CA SER A 100 -22.19 -1.00 -3.85
C SER A 100 -22.97 0.23 -4.31
N LEU A 101 -22.29 1.27 -4.81
CA LEU A 101 -22.96 2.49 -5.27
C LEU A 101 -23.75 2.24 -6.57
N PRO A 102 -24.87 2.97 -6.75
CA PRO A 102 -25.54 3.08 -8.04
C PRO A 102 -24.57 3.55 -9.13
N PRO A 103 -24.78 3.18 -10.41
CA PRO A 103 -23.84 3.49 -11.51
C PRO A 103 -23.46 4.97 -11.65
N ASP A 104 -24.39 5.89 -11.36
CA ASP A 104 -24.14 7.33 -11.48
C ASP A 104 -23.21 7.84 -10.37
N LEU A 105 -23.47 7.43 -9.12
CA LEU A 105 -22.64 7.78 -7.97
C LEU A 105 -21.27 7.08 -8.02
N ARG A 106 -21.22 5.84 -8.53
CA ARG A 106 -19.98 5.11 -8.75
C ARG A 106 -19.06 5.85 -9.71
N ARG A 107 -19.60 6.36 -10.83
CA ARG A 107 -18.83 7.11 -11.83
C ARG A 107 -18.21 8.37 -11.25
N VAL A 108 -18.96 9.13 -10.45
CA VAL A 108 -18.44 10.33 -9.79
C VAL A 108 -17.26 10.00 -8.87
N GLU A 109 -17.40 8.96 -8.04
CA GLU A 109 -16.33 8.56 -7.11
C GLU A 109 -15.10 8.00 -7.85
N GLU A 110 -15.32 7.21 -8.90
CA GLU A 110 -14.28 6.68 -9.78
C GLU A 110 -13.54 7.78 -10.56
N LEU A 111 -14.24 8.83 -11.01
CA LEU A 111 -13.64 10.00 -11.64
C LEU A 111 -12.84 10.82 -10.64
N ALA A 112 -13.39 11.07 -9.45
CA ALA A 112 -12.68 11.75 -8.37
C ALA A 112 -11.39 11.02 -7.96
N ASP A 113 -11.39 9.69 -8.02
CA ASP A 113 -10.19 8.88 -7.78
C ASP A 113 -9.14 9.00 -8.88
N ILE A 114 -9.56 9.01 -10.14
CA ILE A 114 -8.63 9.28 -11.24
C ILE A 114 -8.05 10.69 -11.12
N GLU A 115 -8.86 11.69 -10.78
CA GLU A 115 -8.39 13.07 -10.64
C GLU A 115 -7.40 13.23 -9.48
N ARG A 116 -7.67 12.64 -8.31
CA ARG A 116 -6.70 12.60 -7.20
C ARG A 116 -5.43 11.83 -7.58
N GLY A 117 -5.56 10.73 -8.34
CA GLY A 117 -4.44 9.97 -8.85
C GLY A 117 -3.56 10.80 -9.81
N LEU A 118 -4.18 11.55 -10.71
CA LEU A 118 -3.51 12.48 -11.62
C LEU A 118 -2.81 13.60 -10.85
N GLU A 119 -3.46 14.22 -9.87
CA GLU A 119 -2.83 15.25 -9.02
C GLU A 119 -1.60 14.71 -8.27
N ALA A 120 -1.70 13.51 -7.70
CA ALA A 120 -0.59 12.88 -7.01
C ALA A 120 0.55 12.52 -7.97
N ALA A 121 0.24 11.94 -9.14
CA ALA A 121 1.22 11.55 -10.15
C ALA A 121 1.91 12.78 -10.77
N THR A 122 1.16 13.83 -11.09
CA THR A 122 1.72 15.10 -11.62
C THR A 122 2.60 15.81 -10.60
N LYS A 123 2.20 15.84 -9.32
CA LYS A 123 3.04 16.37 -8.24
C LYS A 123 4.33 15.56 -8.06
N SER A 124 4.23 14.23 -8.11
CA SER A 124 5.39 13.34 -8.03
C SER A 124 6.32 13.54 -9.22
N LEU A 125 5.77 13.64 -10.43
CA LEU A 125 6.52 13.93 -11.66
C LEU A 125 7.26 15.26 -11.54
N ALA A 126 6.58 16.34 -11.15
CA ALA A 126 7.20 17.65 -10.98
C ALA A 126 8.31 17.63 -9.92
N GLN A 127 8.15 16.84 -8.85
CA GLN A 127 9.19 16.67 -7.84
C GLN A 127 10.39 15.87 -8.37
N SER A 128 10.16 14.80 -9.13
CA SER A 128 11.21 13.98 -9.72
C SER A 128 11.98 14.72 -10.83
N GLU A 129 11.29 15.50 -11.67
CA GLU A 129 11.91 16.36 -12.68
C GLU A 129 12.82 17.42 -12.03
N ARG A 130 12.35 18.09 -10.96
CA ARG A 130 13.20 19.02 -10.18
C ARG A 130 14.42 18.36 -9.56
N ARG A 131 14.31 17.10 -9.14
CA ARG A 131 15.46 16.35 -8.60
C ARG A 131 16.45 16.02 -9.71
N LEU A 132 15.96 15.69 -10.90
CA LEU A 132 16.76 15.45 -12.10
C LEU A 132 17.57 16.67 -12.53
N ASP A 133 17.02 17.87 -12.34
CA ASP A 133 17.71 19.15 -12.58
C ASP A 133 18.75 19.50 -11.49
N GLY A 134 18.85 18.69 -10.44
CA GLY A 134 19.78 18.91 -9.32
C GLY A 134 21.24 18.62 -9.68
N TRP A 135 22.14 19.51 -9.27
CA TRP A 135 23.58 19.48 -9.62
C TRP A 135 24.39 18.30 -9.06
N PHE A 136 23.83 17.49 -8.14
CA PHE A 136 24.56 16.47 -7.37
C PHE A 136 24.05 15.03 -7.58
N LEU A 137 23.50 14.72 -8.75
CA LEU A 137 23.13 13.33 -9.07
C LEU A 137 24.30 12.58 -9.71
N SER A 138 24.59 11.38 -9.22
CA SER A 138 25.46 10.45 -9.95
C SER A 138 24.82 10.04 -11.28
N SER A 139 25.62 9.58 -12.23
CA SER A 139 25.11 9.12 -13.54
C SER A 139 24.14 7.93 -13.41
N GLU A 140 24.36 7.04 -12.44
CA GLU A 140 23.49 5.89 -12.16
C GLU A 140 22.16 6.33 -11.54
N GLU A 141 22.19 7.24 -10.57
CA GLU A 141 20.96 7.79 -9.97
C GLU A 141 20.17 8.63 -10.98
N SER A 142 20.85 9.37 -11.85
CA SER A 142 20.22 10.14 -12.93
C SER A 142 19.50 9.22 -13.92
N ALA A 143 20.12 8.09 -14.29
CA ALA A 143 19.49 7.10 -15.17
C ALA A 143 18.24 6.49 -14.53
N ARG A 144 18.32 6.02 -13.28
CA ARG A 144 17.15 5.47 -12.55
C ARG A 144 16.03 6.50 -12.40
N LEU A 145 16.38 7.75 -12.13
CA LEU A 145 15.39 8.81 -11.94
C LEU A 145 14.71 9.21 -13.27
N ARG A 146 15.40 9.07 -14.42
CA ARG A 146 14.79 9.22 -15.76
C ARG A 146 13.79 8.11 -16.03
N ASP A 147 14.13 6.86 -15.72
CA ASP A 147 13.22 5.74 -15.86
C ASP A 147 11.95 5.94 -15.00
N ASP A 148 12.11 6.43 -13.76
CA ASP A 148 10.98 6.78 -12.88
C ASP A 148 10.12 7.90 -13.46
N VAL A 149 10.73 8.94 -14.04
CA VAL A 149 10.02 10.04 -14.71
C VAL A 149 9.23 9.55 -15.92
N ASP A 150 9.82 8.69 -16.74
CA ASP A 150 9.15 8.13 -17.92
C ASP A 150 7.99 7.19 -17.52
N MET A 151 8.16 6.41 -16.45
CA MET A 151 7.08 5.62 -15.85
C MET A 151 5.94 6.51 -15.33
N LEU A 152 6.25 7.62 -14.65
CA LEU A 152 5.25 8.57 -14.16
C LEU A 152 4.48 9.23 -15.32
N ARG A 153 5.19 9.65 -16.38
CA ARG A 153 4.55 10.19 -17.60
C ARG A 153 3.63 9.17 -18.26
N HIS A 154 4.05 7.91 -18.35
CA HIS A 154 3.21 6.84 -18.88
C HIS A 154 1.95 6.64 -18.03
N THR A 155 2.11 6.62 -16.70
CA THR A 155 1.00 6.48 -15.75
C THR A 155 -0.01 7.62 -15.88
N ILE A 156 0.47 8.87 -15.99
CA ILE A 156 -0.38 10.06 -16.21
C ILE A 156 -1.19 9.90 -17.49
N ARG A 157 -0.55 9.55 -18.62
CA ARG A 157 -1.26 9.33 -19.90
C ARG A 157 -2.33 8.26 -19.80
N THR A 158 -2.05 7.15 -19.12
CA THR A 158 -3.02 6.07 -18.92
C THR A 158 -4.22 6.54 -18.09
N LEU A 159 -3.97 7.28 -17.00
CA LEU A 159 -5.02 7.87 -16.17
C LEU A 159 -5.86 8.91 -16.93
N GLU A 160 -5.24 9.75 -17.76
CA GLU A 160 -5.94 10.70 -18.63
C GLU A 160 -6.85 9.99 -19.63
N GLN A 161 -6.40 8.87 -20.22
CA GLN A 161 -7.22 8.05 -21.11
C GLN A 161 -8.40 7.40 -20.36
N GLU A 162 -8.20 6.92 -19.14
CA GLU A 162 -9.29 6.38 -18.32
C GLU A 162 -10.31 7.45 -17.93
N ARG A 163 -9.85 8.66 -17.59
CA ARG A 163 -10.70 9.82 -17.33
C ARG A 163 -11.54 10.15 -18.56
N ALA A 164 -10.90 10.25 -19.73
CA ALA A 164 -11.59 10.56 -20.98
C ALA A 164 -12.69 9.55 -21.29
N LYS A 165 -12.41 8.24 -21.17
CA LYS A 165 -13.41 7.17 -21.38
C LYS A 165 -14.63 7.27 -20.46
N ARG A 166 -14.42 7.69 -19.21
CA ARG A 166 -15.50 7.81 -18.21
C ARG A 166 -16.32 9.08 -18.36
N ILE A 167 -15.74 10.15 -18.92
CA ILE A 167 -16.45 11.38 -19.27
C ILE A 167 -17.27 11.20 -20.56
N THR A 168 -16.72 10.50 -21.56
CA THR A 168 -17.33 10.40 -22.90
C THR A 168 -18.24 9.21 -23.11
N SER A 169 -18.41 8.29 -22.15
CA SER A 169 -19.34 7.16 -22.24
C SER A 169 -20.65 7.47 -21.50
N PRO A 170 -21.69 8.00 -22.18
CA PRO A 170 -22.98 8.29 -21.58
C PRO A 170 -23.86 7.05 -21.76
N GLY A 171 -23.71 6.07 -20.86
CA GLY A 171 -24.72 5.06 -20.63
C GLY A 171 -24.53 3.71 -21.34
N SER A 172 -24.51 2.66 -20.52
CA SER A 172 -25.44 1.56 -20.70
C SER A 172 -26.10 1.36 -19.34
N ALA A 173 -27.37 1.75 -19.27
CA ALA A 173 -28.28 1.44 -18.16
C ALA A 173 -28.43 -0.08 -17.99
#